data_AF-A0A955SHS8-F1
#
_entry.id   AF-A0A955SHS8-F1
#
_cell.length_a   1.000
_cell.length_b   1.000
_cell.length_c   1.000
_cell.angle_alpha   90.00
_cell.angle_beta   90.00
_cell.angle_gamma   90.00
#
_symmetry.space_group_name_H-M   'P 1'
#
loop_
_entity.id
_entity.type
_entity.pdbx_description
1 polymer ?
#
loop_
_entity_poly.entity_id
_entity_poly.type
_entity_poly.pdbx_seq_one_letter_code
_entity_poly.pdbx_strand_id
1 'polypeptide(L)'
;MFIKLYSSKYASRRSCLRYLLIAIFVMALPQLTLGEMDDVSASSERNAALGQLGSIEFPASGSREAHPHFLRGVAALHSFWYEEAIEAFRRATTIDPNFVMGYWGEAMANNHPVWQEENVEAARAALGKVSNTASATVRERQYLQAVNTLFGEGDKFARDQAYAARMESLASEYPEDLEA
;
A
#
# COMPACT_ATOMS: atom_id res chain seq x y z
N MET A 1 -26.14 -30.79 52.88
CA MET A 1 -27.24 -31.23 53.76
C MET A 1 -27.09 -30.53 55.10
N PHE A 2 -27.99 -29.58 55.39
CA PHE A 2 -28.42 -29.01 56.70
C PHE A 2 -27.37 -28.49 57.71
N ILE A 3 -27.18 -27.15 57.85
CA ILE A 3 -27.93 -26.14 58.66
C ILE A 3 -27.55 -26.10 60.16
N LYS A 4 -27.04 -24.95 60.61
CA LYS A 4 -27.45 -24.14 61.79
C LYS A 4 -26.61 -22.84 61.78
N LEU A 5 -27.12 -21.67 61.39
CA LEU A 5 -28.10 -20.76 62.02
C LEU A 5 -27.65 -20.09 63.32
N TYR A 6 -27.82 -18.75 63.31
CA TYR A 6 -28.23 -17.87 64.43
C TYR A 6 -27.13 -17.40 65.40
N SER A 7 -27.06 -16.15 65.88
CA SER A 7 -27.66 -14.83 65.57
C SER A 7 -27.11 -13.87 66.65
N SER A 8 -27.13 -12.56 66.38
CA SER A 8 -27.35 -11.49 67.37
C SER A 8 -26.12 -11.14 68.27
N LYS A 9 -25.69 -9.89 68.45
CA LYS A 9 -26.42 -8.63 68.67
C LYS A 9 -25.50 -7.40 68.53
N TYR A 10 -26.02 -6.34 67.89
CA TYR A 10 -25.96 -4.89 68.21
C TYR A 10 -24.62 -4.23 68.62
N ALA A 11 -24.31 -2.96 68.35
CA ALA A 11 -24.80 -1.85 67.54
C ALA A 11 -23.92 -0.65 67.96
N SER A 12 -23.62 0.30 67.07
CA SER A 12 -23.73 1.75 67.34
C SER A 12 -23.09 2.60 66.23
N ARG A 13 -23.97 3.31 65.49
CA ARG A 13 -23.96 4.75 65.13
C ARG A 13 -22.69 5.30 64.45
N ARG A 14 -22.72 5.99 63.31
CA ARG A 14 -23.52 7.19 62.91
C ARG A 14 -23.53 7.24 61.36
N SER A 15 -24.68 7.13 60.68
CA SER A 15 -25.67 8.17 60.33
C SER A 15 -25.19 9.28 59.38
N CYS A 16 -25.89 9.31 58.23
CA CYS A 16 -26.35 10.48 57.47
C CYS A 16 -25.32 11.45 56.92
N LEU A 17 -24.97 11.29 55.62
CA LEU A 17 -25.11 12.35 54.60
C LEU A 17 -24.72 11.84 53.19
N ARG A 18 -25.14 10.64 52.81
CA ARG A 18 -26.08 10.47 51.67
C ARG A 18 -26.53 11.77 50.97
N TYR A 19 -26.11 11.89 49.70
CA TYR A 19 -26.88 12.46 48.59
C TYR A 19 -27.31 13.93 48.68
N LEU A 20 -26.39 14.88 48.43
CA LEU A 20 -26.83 16.19 47.93
C LEU A 20 -25.76 16.98 47.15
N LEU A 21 -24.98 16.34 46.28
CA LEU A 21 -24.15 17.03 45.27
C LEU A 21 -24.16 16.26 43.94
N ILE A 22 -25.33 15.80 43.51
CA ILE A 22 -25.57 15.18 42.18
C ILE A 22 -26.08 16.23 41.16
N ALA A 23 -26.19 17.51 41.55
CA ALA A 23 -26.56 18.59 40.64
C ALA A 23 -25.49 19.68 40.72
N ILE A 24 -25.06 20.20 39.57
CA ILE A 24 -24.01 21.23 39.36
C ILE A 24 -22.60 20.66 39.07
N PHE A 25 -22.48 19.85 38.02
CA PHE A 25 -21.38 19.99 37.05
C PHE A 25 -21.79 19.41 35.69
N VAL A 26 -22.95 19.86 35.20
CA VAL A 26 -23.48 19.58 33.84
C VAL A 26 -23.04 20.68 32.85
N MET A 27 -22.01 21.47 33.16
CA MET A 27 -21.56 22.59 32.31
C MET A 27 -20.04 22.59 32.07
N ALA A 28 -19.53 21.52 31.48
CA ALA A 28 -18.26 21.54 30.75
C ALA A 28 -18.19 20.31 29.82
N LEU A 29 -19.06 20.27 28.82
CA LEU A 29 -18.81 19.45 27.64
C LEU A 29 -17.98 20.31 26.68
N PRO A 30 -16.65 20.10 26.55
CA PRO A 30 -15.98 20.56 25.34
C PRO A 30 -16.60 19.76 24.20
N GLN A 31 -17.06 20.46 23.16
CA GLN A 31 -17.52 19.81 21.95
C GLN A 31 -16.39 18.93 21.42
N LEU A 32 -16.58 17.61 21.49
CA LEU A 32 -15.81 16.64 20.72
C LEU A 32 -16.14 16.88 19.25
N THR A 33 -15.39 17.81 18.64
CA THR A 33 -15.23 17.85 17.20
C THR A 33 -14.53 16.55 16.81
N LEU A 34 -15.22 15.66 16.09
CA LEU A 34 -14.59 14.63 15.27
C LEU A 34 -13.71 15.37 14.27
N GLY A 35 -12.44 15.54 14.62
CA GLY A 35 -11.41 16.04 13.73
C GLY A 35 -11.19 15.02 12.61
N GLU A 36 -11.21 15.53 11.40
CA GLU A 36 -10.86 14.86 10.15
C GLU A 36 -9.55 14.06 10.29
N MET A 37 -9.50 12.88 9.65
CA MET A 37 -8.37 11.95 9.65
C MET A 37 -7.04 12.61 9.23
N ASP A 38 -6.03 12.47 10.09
CA ASP A 38 -4.62 12.80 9.86
C ASP A 38 -3.97 11.89 8.77
N ASP A 39 -4.26 12.10 7.49
CA ASP A 39 -3.51 11.43 6.39
C ASP A 39 -2.31 12.28 5.90
N VAL A 40 -2.38 13.59 6.12
CA VAL A 40 -1.37 14.55 5.62
C VAL A 40 -0.07 14.51 6.44
N SER A 41 -0.13 14.29 7.76
CA SER A 41 1.06 14.22 8.62
C SER A 41 1.89 12.97 8.34
N ALA A 42 1.23 11.81 8.21
CA ALA A 42 1.89 10.54 7.98
C ALA A 42 2.55 10.46 6.58
N SER A 43 1.91 11.05 5.56
CA SER A 43 2.51 11.15 4.22
C SER A 43 3.71 12.10 4.19
N SER A 44 3.63 13.26 4.87
CA SER A 44 4.75 14.20 5.01
C SER A 44 5.95 13.62 5.76
N GLU A 45 5.71 12.93 6.88
CA GLU A 45 6.76 12.28 7.68
C GLU A 45 7.40 11.10 6.94
N ARG A 46 6.60 10.28 6.25
CA ARG A 46 7.14 9.26 5.34
C ARG A 46 7.99 9.91 4.24
N ASN A 47 7.49 10.95 3.58
CA ASN A 47 8.26 11.68 2.55
C ASN A 47 9.59 12.22 3.09
N ALA A 48 9.62 12.71 4.33
CA ALA A 48 10.83 13.16 4.98
C ALA A 48 11.79 12.00 5.33
N ALA A 49 11.26 10.86 5.79
CA ALA A 49 12.03 9.66 6.11
C ALA A 49 12.64 8.99 4.87
N LEU A 50 11.98 9.12 3.71
CA LEU A 50 12.43 8.58 2.44
C LEU A 50 13.52 9.43 1.76
N GLY A 51 13.76 10.65 2.25
CA GLY A 51 14.56 11.65 1.54
C GLY A 51 13.91 12.08 0.21
N GLN A 52 14.50 13.05 -0.48
CA GLN A 52 14.17 13.28 -1.88
C GLN A 52 14.69 12.08 -2.68
N LEU A 53 13.80 11.13 -2.98
CA LEU A 53 14.06 10.12 -4.00
C LEU A 53 14.49 10.83 -5.29
N GLY A 54 15.51 10.31 -5.98
CA GLY A 54 16.05 10.91 -7.19
C GLY A 54 14.98 11.17 -8.27
N SER A 55 15.28 12.04 -9.23
CA SER A 55 14.38 12.28 -10.36
C SER A 55 14.41 11.08 -11.30
N ILE A 56 13.24 10.53 -11.61
CA ILE A 56 13.07 9.41 -12.55
C ILE A 56 12.17 9.89 -13.69
N GLU A 57 12.58 9.59 -14.92
CA GLU A 57 11.77 9.77 -16.10
C GLU A 57 11.30 8.40 -16.58
N PHE A 58 10.02 8.09 -16.37
CA PHE A 58 9.39 6.88 -16.88
C PHE A 58 8.11 7.28 -17.61
N PRO A 59 8.13 7.43 -18.95
CA PRO A 59 6.94 7.75 -19.72
C PRO A 59 5.85 6.69 -19.52
N ALA A 60 4.65 7.11 -19.13
CA ALA A 60 3.50 6.23 -18.94
C ALA A 60 2.22 6.95 -19.39
N SER A 61 1.37 6.22 -20.11
CA SER A 61 0.05 6.65 -20.53
C SER A 61 -0.94 6.60 -19.36
N GLY A 62 -2.01 7.39 -19.46
CA GLY A 62 -3.05 7.49 -18.43
C GLY A 62 -3.11 8.88 -17.79
N SER A 63 -3.74 8.96 -16.61
CA SER A 63 -3.96 10.22 -15.92
C SER A 63 -2.66 10.92 -15.52
N ARG A 64 -2.63 12.25 -15.72
CA ARG A 64 -1.59 13.13 -15.18
C ARG A 64 -1.60 13.19 -13.65
N GLU A 65 -2.75 12.94 -13.02
CA GLU A 65 -2.85 12.88 -11.55
C GLU A 65 -2.27 11.56 -11.00
N ALA A 66 -2.36 10.46 -11.75
CA ALA A 66 -1.81 9.17 -11.35
C ALA A 66 -0.27 9.11 -11.50
N HIS A 67 0.27 9.83 -12.49
CA HIS A 67 1.67 9.75 -12.89
C HIS A 67 2.69 10.05 -11.76
N PRO A 68 2.53 11.07 -10.90
CA PRO A 68 3.45 11.31 -9.78
C PRO A 68 3.51 10.16 -8.78
N HIS A 69 2.38 9.47 -8.56
CA HIS A 69 2.35 8.29 -7.68
C HIS A 69 3.05 7.09 -8.31
N PHE A 70 2.91 6.92 -9.63
CA PHE A 70 3.67 5.95 -10.38
C PHE A 70 5.18 6.19 -10.27
N LEU A 71 5.65 7.42 -10.54
CA LEU A 71 7.08 7.75 -10.42
C LEU A 71 7.62 7.55 -9.01
N ARG A 72 6.83 7.87 -7.98
CA ARG A 72 7.18 7.53 -6.60
C ARG A 72 7.36 6.03 -6.40
N GLY A 73 6.45 5.22 -6.94
CA GLY A 73 6.53 3.77 -6.89
C GLY A 73 7.80 3.24 -7.55
N VAL A 74 8.15 3.75 -8.73
CA VAL A 74 9.40 3.39 -9.43
C VAL A 74 10.63 3.76 -8.60
N ALA A 75 10.63 4.96 -8.00
CA ALA A 75 11.75 5.39 -7.18
C ALA A 75 11.93 4.57 -5.90
N ALA A 76 10.82 4.19 -5.24
CA ALA A 76 10.84 3.26 -4.12
C ALA A 76 11.30 1.86 -4.54
N LEU A 77 10.85 1.38 -5.71
CA LEU A 77 11.24 0.08 -6.28
C LEU A 77 12.75 0.00 -6.51
N HIS A 78 13.36 1.02 -7.14
CA HIS A 78 14.81 1.09 -7.36
C HIS A 78 15.62 1.24 -6.05
N SER A 79 14.98 1.71 -4.98
CA SER A 79 15.57 1.82 -3.64
C SER A 79 15.31 0.59 -2.77
N PHE A 80 14.72 -0.47 -3.33
CA PHE A 80 14.35 -1.71 -2.65
C PHE A 80 13.33 -1.50 -1.50
N TRP A 81 12.49 -0.47 -1.59
CA TRP A 81 11.39 -0.20 -0.66
C TRP A 81 10.07 -0.71 -1.20
N TYR A 82 9.94 -2.04 -1.23
CA TYR A 82 8.85 -2.73 -1.92
C TYR A 82 7.46 -2.43 -1.38
N GLU A 83 7.30 -2.30 -0.06
CA GLU A 83 5.99 -1.97 0.54
C GLU A 83 5.52 -0.56 0.11
N GLU A 84 6.41 0.43 0.17
CA GLU A 84 6.12 1.79 -0.30
C GLU A 84 5.85 1.81 -1.81
N ALA A 85 6.61 1.03 -2.60
CA ALA A 85 6.39 0.91 -4.03
C ALA A 85 4.98 0.37 -4.34
N ILE A 86 4.57 -0.72 -3.69
CA ILE A 86 3.23 -1.30 -3.81
C ILE A 86 2.15 -0.28 -3.47
N GLU A 87 2.29 0.43 -2.35
CA GLU A 87 1.32 1.46 -1.95
C GLU A 87 1.22 2.60 -2.97
N ALA A 88 2.36 3.08 -3.49
CA ALA A 88 2.40 4.15 -4.48
C ALA A 88 1.75 3.72 -5.82
N PHE A 89 2.03 2.51 -6.29
CA PHE A 89 1.40 1.95 -7.49
C PHE A 89 -0.10 1.71 -7.32
N ARG A 90 -0.54 1.27 -6.13
CA ARG A 90 -1.97 1.15 -5.79
C ARG A 90 -2.66 2.51 -5.75
N ARG A 91 -1.99 3.57 -5.29
CA ARG A 91 -2.54 4.93 -5.37
C ARG A 91 -2.71 5.38 -6.82
N ALA A 92 -1.73 5.13 -7.68
CA ALA A 92 -1.83 5.45 -9.10
C ALA A 92 -3.05 4.76 -9.75
N THR A 93 -3.24 3.48 -9.48
CA THR A 93 -4.37 2.69 -10.04
C THR A 93 -5.72 2.97 -9.35
N THR A 94 -5.72 3.51 -8.14
CA THR A 94 -6.94 4.02 -7.50
C THR A 94 -7.42 5.32 -8.17
N ILE A 95 -6.48 6.20 -8.56
CA ILE A 95 -6.78 7.44 -9.28
C ILE A 95 -7.21 7.14 -10.72
N ASP A 96 -6.49 6.26 -11.41
CA ASP A 96 -6.79 5.83 -12.76
C ASP A 96 -6.75 4.29 -12.86
N PRO A 97 -7.91 3.61 -12.80
CA PRO A 97 -8.00 2.16 -12.93
C PRO A 97 -7.54 1.60 -14.28
N ASN A 98 -7.28 2.45 -15.29
CA ASN A 98 -6.71 2.05 -16.58
C ASN A 98 -5.20 2.38 -16.67
N PHE A 99 -4.56 2.83 -15.58
CA PHE A 99 -3.14 3.14 -15.52
C PHE A 99 -2.31 1.85 -15.49
N VAL A 100 -2.12 1.25 -16.66
CA VAL A 100 -1.49 -0.06 -16.87
C VAL A 100 -0.13 -0.20 -16.16
N MET A 101 0.71 0.82 -16.24
CA MET A 101 2.04 0.77 -15.63
C MET A 101 2.02 0.75 -14.10
N GLY A 102 0.91 1.14 -13.47
CA GLY A 102 0.71 0.98 -12.04
C GLY A 102 0.55 -0.48 -11.64
N TYR A 103 -0.23 -1.26 -12.41
CA TYR A 103 -0.34 -2.70 -12.16
C TYR A 103 0.96 -3.46 -12.47
N TRP A 104 1.67 -3.06 -13.53
CA TRP A 104 3.02 -3.56 -13.81
C TRP A 104 3.96 -3.31 -12.62
N GLY A 105 3.96 -2.08 -12.08
CA GLY A 105 4.79 -1.71 -10.94
C GLY A 105 4.45 -2.48 -9.67
N GLU A 106 3.15 -2.62 -9.34
CA GLU A 106 2.69 -3.43 -8.19
C GLU A 106 3.21 -4.87 -8.33
N ALA A 107 3.18 -5.46 -9.53
CA ALA A 107 3.71 -6.79 -9.77
C ALA A 107 5.24 -6.84 -9.63
N MET A 108 5.97 -5.90 -10.22
CA MET A 108 7.43 -5.83 -10.13
C MET A 108 7.94 -5.71 -8.69
N ALA A 109 7.21 -4.98 -7.84
CA ALA A 109 7.52 -4.85 -6.41
C ALA A 109 7.37 -6.16 -5.61
N ASN A 110 6.86 -7.23 -6.22
CA ASN A 110 6.82 -8.59 -5.65
C ASN A 110 7.94 -9.50 -6.18
N ASN A 111 8.86 -8.99 -7.01
CA ASN A 111 10.10 -9.68 -7.41
C ASN A 111 11.27 -9.06 -6.63
N HIS A 112 11.88 -9.82 -5.71
CA HIS A 112 12.95 -9.35 -4.82
C HIS A 112 14.27 -10.07 -5.15
N PRO A 113 14.89 -9.78 -6.32
CA PRO A 113 15.98 -10.60 -6.87
C PRO A 113 17.24 -10.61 -6.00
N VAL A 114 17.53 -9.52 -5.27
CA VAL A 114 18.67 -9.45 -4.33
C VAL A 114 18.56 -10.49 -3.22
N TRP A 115 17.33 -10.79 -2.79
CA TRP A 115 17.03 -11.77 -1.74
C TRP A 115 16.62 -13.14 -2.30
N GLN A 116 16.53 -13.27 -3.63
CA GLN A 116 16.02 -14.47 -4.29
C GLN A 116 14.59 -14.85 -3.85
N GLU A 117 13.79 -13.84 -3.52
CA GLU A 117 12.41 -14.00 -3.09
C GLU A 117 11.44 -13.49 -4.16
N GLU A 118 10.30 -14.18 -4.29
CA GLU A 118 9.19 -13.71 -5.12
C GLU A 118 7.86 -14.04 -4.46
N ASN A 119 6.89 -13.13 -4.58
CA ASN A 119 5.49 -13.40 -4.27
C ASN A 119 4.67 -13.48 -5.56
N VAL A 120 4.71 -14.65 -6.20
CA VAL A 120 4.06 -14.91 -7.49
C VAL A 120 2.55 -14.71 -7.41
N GLU A 121 1.91 -15.12 -6.31
CA GLU A 121 0.46 -14.97 -6.13
C GLU A 121 0.06 -13.49 -6.12
N ALA A 122 0.74 -12.67 -5.33
CA ALA A 122 0.46 -11.24 -5.26
C ALA A 122 0.76 -10.53 -6.59
N ALA A 123 1.85 -10.89 -7.27
CA ALA A 123 2.19 -10.33 -8.57
C ALA A 123 1.11 -10.64 -9.62
N ARG A 124 0.67 -11.90 -9.72
CA ARG A 124 -0.41 -12.32 -10.62
C ARG A 124 -1.73 -11.66 -10.26
N ALA A 125 -2.02 -11.51 -8.97
CA ALA A 125 -3.22 -10.80 -8.52
C ALA A 125 -3.21 -9.32 -8.95
N ALA A 126 -2.06 -8.65 -8.92
CA ALA A 126 -1.92 -7.29 -9.44
C ALA A 126 -2.14 -7.22 -10.96
N LEU A 127 -1.47 -8.10 -11.72
CA LEU A 127 -1.60 -8.16 -13.18
C LEU A 127 -3.04 -8.52 -13.62
N GLY A 128 -3.73 -9.38 -12.87
CA GLY A 128 -5.11 -9.77 -13.14
C GLY A 128 -6.14 -8.63 -12.99
N LYS A 129 -5.76 -7.50 -12.38
CA LYS A 129 -6.61 -6.30 -12.30
C LYS A 129 -6.59 -5.46 -13.58
N VAL A 130 -5.66 -5.73 -14.50
CA VAL A 130 -5.61 -5.04 -15.80
C VAL A 130 -6.83 -5.45 -16.63
N SER A 131 -7.86 -4.60 -16.61
CA SER A 131 -9.13 -4.87 -17.29
C SER A 131 -9.16 -4.35 -18.73
N ASN A 132 -8.34 -3.34 -19.04
CA ASN A 132 -8.29 -2.69 -20.33
C ASN A 132 -6.87 -2.23 -20.64
N THR A 133 -6.42 -2.45 -21.88
CA THR A 133 -5.11 -2.03 -22.39
C THR A 133 -5.22 -1.13 -23.62
N ALA A 134 -6.43 -0.65 -23.95
CA ALA A 134 -6.68 0.18 -25.13
C ALA A 134 -5.92 1.51 -25.10
N SER A 135 -5.70 2.08 -23.92
CA SER A 135 -4.91 3.30 -23.72
C SER A 135 -3.40 3.05 -23.64
N ALA A 136 -2.97 1.79 -23.45
CA ALA A 136 -1.56 1.47 -23.34
C ALA A 136 -0.85 1.69 -24.68
N THR A 137 0.36 2.20 -24.62
CA THR A 137 1.27 2.29 -25.76
C THR A 137 1.80 0.92 -26.17
N VAL A 138 2.49 0.84 -27.31
CA VAL A 138 3.18 -0.40 -27.73
C VAL A 138 4.21 -0.81 -26.68
N ARG A 139 5.06 0.14 -26.26
CA ARG A 139 6.07 -0.03 -25.20
C ARG A 139 5.49 -0.60 -23.91
N GLU A 140 4.42 -0.01 -23.39
CA GLU A 140 3.79 -0.48 -22.14
C GLU A 140 3.20 -1.89 -22.26
N ARG A 141 2.66 -2.24 -23.44
CA ARG A 141 2.24 -3.62 -23.70
C ARG A 141 3.42 -4.59 -23.71
N GLN A 142 4.60 -4.17 -24.16
CA GLN A 142 5.80 -5.01 -24.12
C GLN A 142 6.32 -5.19 -22.69
N TYR A 143 6.32 -4.14 -21.86
CA TYR A 143 6.56 -4.27 -20.41
C TYR A 143 5.56 -5.23 -19.74
N LEU A 144 4.28 -5.11 -20.06
CA LEU A 144 3.26 -6.05 -19.57
C LEU A 144 3.55 -7.48 -20.01
N GLN A 145 3.95 -7.71 -21.25
CA GLN A 145 4.30 -9.05 -21.73
C GLN A 145 5.53 -9.61 -21.02
N ALA A 146 6.53 -8.78 -20.74
CA ALA A 146 7.72 -9.15 -19.97
C ALA A 146 7.32 -9.59 -18.55
N VAL A 147 6.60 -8.74 -17.80
CA VAL A 147 6.23 -9.07 -16.41
C VAL A 147 5.27 -10.27 -16.33
N ASN A 148 4.37 -10.47 -17.31
CA ASN A 148 3.54 -11.67 -17.39
C ASN A 148 4.38 -12.94 -17.65
N THR A 149 5.53 -12.81 -18.33
CA THR A 149 6.48 -13.92 -18.52
C THR A 149 7.21 -14.23 -17.21
N LEU A 150 7.67 -13.18 -16.51
CA LEU A 150 8.37 -13.30 -15.23
C LEU A 150 7.55 -14.08 -14.19
N PHE A 151 6.27 -13.75 -14.08
CA PHE A 151 5.33 -14.41 -13.16
C PHE A 151 4.44 -15.47 -13.82
N GLY A 152 4.80 -15.93 -15.03
CA GLY A 152 4.08 -16.97 -15.75
C GLY A 152 4.11 -18.34 -15.06
N GLU A 153 3.52 -19.36 -15.68
CA GLU A 153 3.63 -20.73 -15.17
C GLU A 153 5.02 -21.34 -15.41
N GLY A 154 5.38 -22.34 -14.61
CA GLY A 154 6.57 -23.16 -14.84
C GLY A 154 7.76 -22.83 -13.94
N ASP A 155 8.94 -23.28 -14.39
CA ASP A 155 10.20 -23.16 -13.67
C ASP A 155 10.71 -21.71 -13.61
N LYS A 156 11.15 -21.26 -12.43
CA LYS A 156 11.58 -19.88 -12.20
C LYS A 156 12.76 -19.49 -13.09
N PHE A 157 13.78 -20.35 -13.20
CA PHE A 157 14.97 -20.03 -13.97
C PHE A 157 14.67 -19.91 -15.47
N ALA A 158 13.76 -20.74 -16.00
CA ALA A 158 13.26 -20.60 -17.35
C ALA A 158 12.49 -19.28 -17.56
N ARG A 159 11.64 -18.88 -16.60
CA ARG A 159 10.91 -17.60 -16.65
C ARG A 159 11.85 -16.40 -16.59
N ASP A 160 12.85 -16.42 -15.72
CA ASP A 160 13.83 -15.34 -15.57
C ASP A 160 14.62 -15.13 -16.87
N GLN A 161 15.06 -16.21 -17.54
CA GLN A 161 15.72 -16.11 -18.85
C GLN A 161 14.78 -15.56 -19.93
N ALA A 162 13.53 -16.02 -19.96
CA ALA A 162 12.55 -15.54 -20.93
C ALA A 162 12.16 -14.06 -20.69
N TYR A 163 12.10 -13.64 -19.42
CA TYR A 163 11.94 -12.23 -19.05
C TYR A 163 13.13 -11.39 -19.52
N ALA A 164 14.36 -11.83 -19.23
CA ALA A 164 15.57 -11.12 -19.65
C ALA A 164 15.65 -10.94 -21.17
N ALA A 165 15.32 -11.98 -21.96
CA ALA A 165 15.30 -11.88 -23.42
C ALA A 165 14.24 -10.88 -23.95
N ARG A 166 13.09 -10.76 -23.25
CA ARG A 166 12.07 -9.76 -23.59
C ARG A 166 12.54 -8.34 -23.27
N MET A 167 13.19 -8.15 -22.12
CA MET A 167 13.76 -6.85 -21.75
C MET A 167 14.90 -6.46 -22.70
N GLU A 168 15.77 -7.40 -23.09
CA GLU A 168 16.81 -7.15 -24.11
C GLU A 168 16.23 -6.70 -25.45
N SER A 169 15.13 -7.32 -25.89
CA SER A 169 14.42 -6.91 -27.11
C SER A 169 13.81 -5.52 -26.96
N LEU A 170 13.26 -5.20 -25.79
CA LEU A 170 12.68 -3.89 -25.48
C LEU A 170 13.75 -2.80 -25.47
N ALA A 171 14.86 -3.00 -24.77
CA ALA A 171 16.00 -2.09 -24.73
C ALA A 171 16.59 -1.84 -26.13
N SER A 172 16.61 -2.87 -26.98
CA SER A 172 17.05 -2.73 -28.37
C SER A 172 16.11 -1.87 -29.23
N GLU A 173 14.80 -1.93 -28.97
CA GLU A 173 13.79 -1.14 -29.67
C GLU A 173 13.69 0.30 -29.15
N TYR A 174 13.95 0.51 -27.86
CA TYR A 174 13.89 1.80 -27.17
C TYR A 174 15.23 2.12 -26.46
N PRO A 175 16.31 2.43 -27.21
CA PRO A 175 17.65 2.59 -26.62
C PRO A 175 17.81 3.79 -25.67
N GLU A 176 16.89 4.76 -25.71
CA GLU A 176 16.87 5.92 -24.81
C GLU A 176 16.06 5.67 -23.54
N ASP A 177 15.42 4.50 -23.43
CA ASP A 177 14.62 4.12 -22.28
C ASP A 177 15.51 3.47 -21.20
N LEU A 178 15.83 4.24 -20.16
CA LEU A 178 16.69 3.77 -19.07
C LEU A 178 16.04 2.68 -18.21
N GLU A 179 14.74 2.44 -18.38
CA GLU A 179 13.97 1.46 -17.62
C GLU A 179 13.77 0.15 -18.40
N ALA A 180 14.30 0.04 -19.62
CA ALA A 180 14.19 -1.12 -20.50
C ALA A 180 15.41 -2.06 -20.42
#